data_AF-A0A1W2H2U2-F1
#
_entry.id   AF-A0A1W2H2U2-F1
#
_cell.length_a   1.000
_cell.length_b   1.000
_cell.length_c   1.000
_cell.angle_alpha   90.00
_cell.angle_beta   90.00
_cell.angle_gamma   90.00
#
_symmetry.space_group_name_H-M   'P 1'
#
loop_
_entity.id
_entity.type
_entity.pdbx_description
1 polymer ?
#
loop_
_entity_poly.entity_id
_entity_poly.type
_entity_poly.pdbx_seq_one_letter_code
_entity_poly.pdbx_strand_id
1 'polypeptide(L)' 'MKVVLEIDDDKLGDFFSLIQSIEYANIKEPSEIPSWQKSEILKRISELESGKIKKRSWDSAKVEIFKK' A
#
# COMPACT_ATOMS: atom_id res chain seq x y z
N MET A 1 13.40 -2.35 22.83
CA MET A 1 12.66 -2.19 24.10
C MET A 1 11.24 -2.66 23.87
N LYS A 2 10.73 -3.59 24.68
CA LYS A 2 9.33 -4.02 24.63
C LYS A 2 8.65 -3.48 25.88
N VAL A 3 7.51 -2.81 25.72
CA VAL A 3 6.67 -2.36 26.83
C VAL A 3 5.42 -3.23 26.80
N VAL A 4 5.10 -3.84 27.94
CA VAL A 4 3.87 -4.63 28.14
C VAL A 4 2.95 -3.78 28.99
N LEU A 5 1.72 -3.59 28.53
CA LEU A 5 0.67 -2.89 29.27
C LEU A 5 -0.37 -3.94 29.68
N GLU A 6 -0.64 -4.02 30.97
CA GLU A 6 -1.76 -4.80 31.50
C GLU A 6 -2.99 -3.91 31.50
N ILE A 7 -4.07 -4.40 30.89
CA ILE A 7 -5.33 -3.68 30.72
C ILE A 7 -6.43 -4.62 31.17
N ASP A 8 -7.32 -4.12 32.02
CA ASP A 8 -8.51 -4.85 32.45
C ASP A 8 -9.43 -5.13 31.24
N ASP A 9 -10.02 -6.33 31.17
CA ASP A 9 -10.83 -6.75 30.02
C ASP A 9 -12.00 -5.81 29.70
N ASP A 10 -12.59 -5.18 30.73
CA ASP A 10 -13.69 -4.23 30.60
C ASP A 10 -13.28 -2.89 29.95
N LYS A 11 -11.98 -2.56 29.98
CA LYS A 11 -11.39 -1.32 29.41
C LYS A 11 -10.72 -1.55 28.07
N LEU A 12 -10.67 -2.80 27.60
CA LEU A 12 -9.99 -3.18 26.37
C LEU A 12 -10.60 -2.49 25.14
N GLY A 13 -11.92 -2.33 25.09
CA GLY A 13 -12.61 -1.62 24.01
C GLY A 13 -12.29 -0.12 23.93
N ASP A 14 -12.24 0.56 25.07
CA ASP A 14 -11.88 1.98 25.16
C ASP A 14 -10.42 2.21 24.78
N PHE A 15 -9.53 1.29 25.19
CA PHE A 15 -8.12 1.32 24.80
C PHE A 15 -7.95 1.18 23.29
N PHE A 16 -8.61 0.22 22.64
CA PHE A 16 -8.54 0.09 21.18
C PHE A 16 -9.09 1.33 20.47
N SER A 17 -10.17 1.92 20.98
CA SER A 17 -10.74 3.16 20.44
C SER A 17 -9.77 4.33 20.54
N LEU A 18 -9.08 4.46 21.68
CA LEU A 18 -8.03 5.46 21.88
C LEU A 18 -6.86 5.24 20.91
N ILE A 19 -6.37 4.00 20.78
CA ILE A 19 -5.29 3.69 19.85
C ILE A 19 -5.70 4.01 18.41
N GLN A 20 -6.92 3.68 17.98
CA GLN A 20 -7.42 3.99 16.65
C GLN A 20 -7.61 5.50 16.40
N SER A 21 -7.90 6.27 17.46
CA SER A 21 -8.02 7.75 17.38
C SER A 21 -6.69 8.46 17.19
N ILE A 22 -5.57 7.79 17.51
CA ILE A 22 -4.24 8.34 17.35
C ILE A 22 -3.87 8.29 15.86
N GLU A 23 -3.64 9.46 15.23
CA GLU A 23 -3.37 9.61 13.78
C GLU A 23 -2.29 8.67 13.23
N TYR A 24 -1.30 8.29 14.04
CA TYR A 24 -0.19 7.41 13.64
C TYR A 24 -0.56 5.92 13.61
N ALA A 25 -1.66 5.53 14.25
CA ALA A 25 -2.19 4.16 14.31
C ALA A 25 -3.42 3.97 13.43
N ASN A 26 -3.72 4.96 12.59
CA ASN A 26 -4.72 4.86 11.54
C ASN A 26 -4.17 3.93 10.42
N ILE A 27 -4.16 2.63 10.70
CA ILE A 27 -4.00 1.58 9.70
C ILE A 27 -5.26 1.69 8.85
N LYS A 28 -5.24 2.59 7.88
CA LYS A 28 -6.32 2.75 6.93
C LYS A 28 -6.59 1.37 6.35
N GLU A 29 -7.83 0.90 6.50
CA GLU A 29 -8.31 -0.23 5.71
C GLU A 29 -7.93 -0.01 4.24
N PRO A 30 -7.60 -1.06 3.48
CA PRO A 30 -7.22 -0.93 2.08
C PRO A 30 -8.28 -0.11 1.34
N SER A 31 -8.00 1.17 1.14
CA SER A 31 -8.91 2.09 0.49
C SER A 31 -9.14 1.60 -0.93
N GLU A 32 -10.36 1.71 -1.42
CA GLU A 32 -10.65 1.37 -2.82
C GLU A 32 -9.62 2.02 -3.75
N ILE A 33 -9.02 1.20 -4.61
CA ILE A 33 -8.03 1.67 -5.59
C ILE A 33 -8.66 2.80 -6.41
N PRO A 34 -8.09 4.03 -6.41
CA PRO A 34 -8.63 5.16 -7.14
C PRO A 34 -8.88 4.86 -8.61
N SER A 35 -9.97 5.39 -9.17
CA SER A 35 -10.37 5.14 -10.55
C SER A 35 -9.28 5.47 -11.58
N TRP A 36 -8.47 6.51 -11.33
CA TRP A 36 -7.36 6.86 -12.21
C TRP A 36 -6.29 5.76 -12.28
N GLN A 37 -6.05 5.04 -11.18
CA GLN A 37 -5.10 3.93 -11.14
C GLN A 37 -5.64 2.73 -11.92
N LYS A 38 -6.94 2.43 -11.77
CA LYS A 38 -7.62 1.37 -12.55
C LYS A 38 -7.55 1.67 -14.05
N SER A 39 -7.84 2.91 -14.45
CA SER A 39 -7.78 3.34 -15.85
C SER A 39 -6.36 3.29 -16.43
N GLU A 40 -5.35 3.70 -15.66
CA GLU A 40 -3.95 3.66 -16.11
C GLU A 40 -3.48 2.21 -16.31
N ILE A 41 -3.89 1.27 -15.44
CA ILE A 41 -3.59 -0.16 -15.60
C ILE A 41 -4.19 -0.68 -16.90
N LEU A 42 -5.49 -0.44 -17.14
CA LEU A 42 -6.16 -0.89 -18.37
C LEU A 42 -5.50 -0.32 -19.63
N LYS A 43 -5.14 0.98 -19.59
CA LYS A 43 -4.41 1.62 -20.68
C LYS A 43 -3.09 0.91 -20.96
N ARG A 44 -2.27 0.65 -19.94
CA ARG A 44 -0.97 -0.03 -20.12
C ARG A 44 -1.11 -1.46 -20.62
N ILE A 45 -2.14 -2.18 -20.20
CA ILE A 45 -2.43 -3.52 -20.73
C ILE A 45 -2.71 -3.43 -22.23
N SER A 46 -3.55 -2.49 -22.67
CA SER A 46 -3.83 -2.28 -24.09
C SER A 46 -2.59 -1.85 -24.89
N GLU A 47 -1.72 -1.01 -24.33
CA GLU A 47 -0.46 -0.62 -24.98
C GLU A 47 0.54 -1.79 -25.09
N LEU A 48 0.52 -2.73 -24.14
CA LEU A 48 1.32 -3.97 -24.21
C LEU A 48 0.79 -4.90 -25.31
N GLU A 49 -0.53 -5.08 -25.38
CA GLU A 49 -1.18 -5.95 -26.37
C GLU A 49 -1.03 -5.42 -27.80
N SER A 50 -1.11 -4.10 -27.98
CA SER A 50 -0.86 -3.43 -29.26
C SER A 50 0.63 -3.36 -29.64
N GLY A 51 1.53 -3.80 -28.76
CA GLY A 51 2.98 -3.77 -28.99
C GLY A 51 3.61 -2.37 -28.94
N LYS A 52 2.85 -1.35 -28.54
CA LYS A 52 3.32 0.03 -28.36
C LYS A 52 4.33 0.14 -27.21
N ILE A 53 4.17 -0.69 -26.18
CA ILE A 53 5.14 -0.86 -25.09
C ILE A 53 5.53 -2.33 -24.96
N LYS A 54 6.76 -2.59 -24.49
CA LYS A 54 7.31 -3.94 -24.34
C LYS A 54 7.59 -4.25 -22.87
N LYS A 55 7.40 -5.52 -22.49
CA LYS A 55 7.84 -6.02 -21.19
C LYS A 55 9.36 -6.15 -21.19
N ARG A 56 9.99 -5.86 -20.05
CA ARG A 56 11.41 -6.11 -19.80
C ARG A 56 11.59 -6.76 -18.44
N SER A 57 12.69 -7.47 -18.25
CA SER A 57 13.00 -8.07 -16.95
C SER A 57 13.25 -6.97 -15.91
N TRP A 58 12.95 -7.30 -14.66
CA TRP A 58 13.24 -6.40 -13.54
C TRP A 58 14.74 -6.09 -13.44
N ASP A 59 15.62 -7.07 -13.69
CA ASP A 59 17.07 -6.86 -13.64
C ASP A 59 17.54 -5.81 -14.65
N SER A 60 17.03 -5.85 -15.88
CA SER A 60 17.35 -4.83 -16.90
C SER A 60 16.77 -3.46 -16.53
N ALA A 61 15.55 -3.42 -16.02
CA ALA A 61 14.90 -2.16 -15.60
C ALA A 61 15.62 -1.52 -14.41
N LYS A 62 16.01 -2.33 -13.41
CA LYS A 62 16.68 -1.89 -12.19
C LYS A 62 18.00 -1.19 -12.51
N VAL A 63 18.77 -1.74 -13.43
CA VAL A 63 20.04 -1.14 -13.87
C VAL A 63 19.81 0.26 -14.45
N GLU A 64 18.77 0.47 -15.27
CA GLU A 64 18.48 1.79 -15.84
C GLU A 64 17.95 2.80 -14.81
N ILE A 65 17.02 2.36 -13.95
CA ILE A 65 16.36 3.22 -12.95
C ILE A 65 17.34 3.66 -11.86
N PHE A 66 18.23 2.76 -11.43
CA PHE A 66 19.11 2.97 -10.29
C PHE A 66 20.59 3.14 -10.67
N LYS A 67 20.90 3.28 -11.97
CA LYS A 67 22.23 3.75 -12.40
C LYS A 67 22.43 5.19 -11.94
N LYS A 68 23.15 5.34 -10.83
CA LYS A 68 24.03 6.49 -10.59
C LYS A 68 25.31 6.30 -11.40
#